data_AF-A0A5Q4VHI5-F1
#
_entry.id   AF-A0A5Q4VHI5-F1
#
_cell.length_a   1.000
_cell.length_b   1.000
_cell.length_c   1.000
_cell.angle_alpha   90.00
_cell.angle_beta   90.00
_cell.angle_gamma   90.00
#
_symmetry.space_group_name_H-M   'P 1'
#
loop_
_entity.id
_entity.type
_entity.pdbx_description
1 polymer ?
#
loop_
_entity_poly.entity_id
_entity_poly.type
_entity_poly.pdbx_seq_one_letter_code
_entity_poly.pdbx_strand_id
1 'polypeptide(L)'
;MSFWQIYGTGSKHRFFKVFIQGEVLETEALFFWMNRSEIGFFRFLLEAYEGMGAVTTLDRERGLVMVRVAPGCLALVEEVAAALGDGASLVPLSRAEVEKMGFSTQLCLG
;
A
#
# COMPACT_ATOMS: atom_id res chain seq x y z
N MET A 1 -15.59 22.10 -9.85
CA MET A 1 -14.53 22.24 -8.82
C MET A 1 -14.96 21.42 -7.62
N SER A 2 -14.59 20.14 -7.56
CA SER A 2 -14.85 19.31 -6.38
C SER A 2 -13.81 19.65 -5.32
N PHE A 3 -14.30 20.12 -4.18
CA PHE A 3 -13.54 20.49 -3.01
C PHE A 3 -13.25 19.21 -2.21
N TRP A 4 -11.98 18.87 -2.03
CA TRP A 4 -11.55 17.72 -1.23
C TRP A 4 -11.29 18.19 0.20
N GLN A 5 -12.05 17.66 1.16
CA GLN A 5 -11.85 17.98 2.58
C GLN A 5 -11.52 16.71 3.36
N ILE A 6 -10.28 16.66 3.88
CA ILE A 6 -9.73 15.55 4.66
C ILE A 6 -10.12 15.78 6.13
N TYR A 7 -10.85 14.84 6.73
CA TYR A 7 -11.15 14.85 8.17
C TYR A 7 -10.54 13.64 8.86
N GLY A 8 -9.52 13.88 9.70
CA GLY A 8 -8.92 12.84 10.54
C GLY A 8 -9.67 12.70 11.86
N THR A 9 -10.50 11.68 12.01
CA THR A 9 -11.18 11.42 13.29
C THR A 9 -10.24 10.67 14.24
N GLY A 10 -10.12 11.16 15.48
CA GLY A 10 -9.24 10.61 16.49
C GLY A 10 -9.74 9.29 17.04
N SER A 11 -9.16 8.18 16.60
CA SER A 11 -9.12 6.92 17.35
C SER A 11 -7.84 6.17 16.98
N LYS A 12 -7.31 5.35 17.90
CA LYS A 12 -5.92 4.85 17.92
C LYS A 12 -5.48 3.95 16.75
N HIS A 13 -6.35 3.75 15.76
CA HIS A 13 -6.09 3.10 14.48
C HIS A 13 -6.71 3.97 13.38
N ARG A 14 -5.96 4.95 12.86
CA ARG A 14 -6.54 5.95 11.95
C ARG A 14 -6.39 5.50 10.49
N PHE A 15 -7.47 4.93 9.96
CA PHE A 15 -7.65 4.61 8.54
C PHE A 15 -7.70 5.89 7.70
N PHE A 16 -7.20 5.82 6.45
CA PHE A 16 -7.46 6.86 5.46
C PHE A 16 -8.85 6.60 4.87
N LYS A 17 -9.84 7.38 5.29
CA LYS A 17 -11.23 7.30 4.82
C LYS A 17 -11.48 8.42 3.81
N VAL A 18 -11.74 8.05 2.56
CA VAL A 18 -12.18 8.98 1.51
C VAL A 18 -13.70 8.93 1.47
N PHE A 19 -14.37 10.08 1.49
CA PHE A 19 -15.83 10.18 1.35
C PHE A 19 -16.18 10.61 -0.08
N ILE A 20 -16.87 9.75 -0.83
CA ILE A 20 -17.47 10.09 -2.12
C ILE A 20 -18.96 9.78 -2.04
N GLN A 21 -19.83 10.78 -2.26
CA GLN A 21 -21.29 10.63 -2.34
C GLN A 21 -21.96 9.88 -1.15
N GLY A 22 -21.35 9.90 0.04
CA GLY A 22 -21.90 9.25 1.25
C GLY A 22 -21.32 7.88 1.56
N GLU A 23 -20.42 7.34 0.73
CA GLU A 23 -19.72 6.09 0.99
C GLU A 23 -18.34 6.34 1.61
N VAL A 24 -18.03 5.55 2.65
CA VAL A 24 -16.72 5.51 3.29
C VAL A 24 -15.86 4.54 2.51
N LEU A 25 -14.85 5.07 1.84
CA LEU A 25 -13.88 4.30 1.09
C LEU A 25 -12.63 4.09 1.94
N GLU A 26 -12.33 2.82 2.27
CA GLU A 26 -11.20 2.45 3.14
C GLU A 26 -9.96 2.10 2.31
N THR A 27 -8.81 2.65 2.71
CA THR A 27 -7.50 2.30 2.13
C THR A 27 -7.01 0.99 2.72
N GLU A 28 -6.53 0.09 1.86
CA GLU A 28 -5.94 -1.18 2.27
C GLU A 28 -4.41 -1.10 2.30
N ALA A 29 -3.77 -1.95 3.13
CA ALA A 29 -2.32 -2.10 3.13
C ALA A 29 -1.96 -3.53 2.76
N LEU A 30 -1.22 -3.68 1.67
CA LEU A 30 -0.62 -4.96 1.28
C LEU A 30 0.86 -4.96 1.65
N PHE A 31 1.40 -6.13 1.95
CA PHE A 31 2.80 -6.31 2.33
C PHE A 31 3.42 -7.39 1.47
N PHE A 32 4.63 -7.13 0.96
CA PHE A 32 5.33 -8.06 0.11
C PHE A 32 6.81 -8.14 0.48
N TRP A 33 7.35 -9.35 0.48
CA TRP A 33 8.77 -9.55 0.18
C TRP A 33 8.97 -9.47 -1.33
N MET A 34 10.07 -8.86 -1.75
CA MET A 34 10.50 -8.85 -3.13
C MET A 34 12.01 -8.71 -3.25
N ASN A 35 12.54 -8.98 -4.44
CA ASN A 35 13.92 -8.64 -4.73
C ASN A 35 14.14 -7.13 -4.61
N ARG A 36 15.14 -6.71 -3.82
CA ARG A 36 15.43 -5.29 -3.56
C ARG A 36 15.74 -4.48 -4.82
N SER A 37 16.24 -5.11 -5.90
CA SER A 37 16.45 -4.43 -7.19
C SER A 37 15.13 -3.99 -7.83
N GLU A 38 14.05 -4.72 -7.56
CA GLU A 38 12.74 -4.51 -8.18
C GLU A 38 11.89 -3.47 -7.44
N ILE A 39 12.23 -3.10 -6.21
CA ILE A 39 11.48 -2.11 -5.41
C ILE A 39 11.29 -0.81 -6.18
N GLY A 40 12.34 -0.34 -6.88
CA GLY A 40 12.28 0.90 -7.66
C GLY A 40 11.31 0.79 -8.83
N PHE A 41 11.39 -0.31 -9.57
CA PHE A 41 10.51 -0.58 -10.71
C PHE A 41 9.06 -0.80 -10.28
N PHE A 42 8.82 -1.57 -9.22
CA PHE A 42 7.50 -1.80 -8.66
C PHE A 42 6.83 -0.51 -8.16
N ARG A 43 7.58 0.31 -7.42
CA ARG A 43 7.10 1.64 -7.00
C ARG A 43 6.74 2.50 -8.20
N PHE A 44 7.63 2.54 -9.21
CA PHE A 44 7.39 3.31 -10.43
C PHE A 44 6.11 2.85 -11.15
N LEU A 45 5.90 1.54 -11.30
CA LEU A 45 4.70 1.00 -11.93
C LEU A 45 3.44 1.41 -11.16
N LEU A 46 3.39 1.18 -9.84
CA LEU A 46 2.20 1.49 -9.05
C LEU A 46 1.91 2.99 -8.95
N GLU A 47 2.94 3.83 -8.82
CA GLU A 47 2.78 5.28 -8.67
C GLU A 47 2.58 5.99 -10.02
N ALA A 48 2.92 5.36 -11.15
CA ALA A 48 2.62 5.88 -12.48
C ALA A 48 1.12 5.84 -12.82
N TYR A 49 0.35 4.96 -12.18
CA TYR A 49 -1.10 5.00 -12.23
C TYR A 49 -1.61 5.97 -11.18
N GLU A 50 -2.00 7.17 -11.63
CA GLU A 50 -2.61 8.21 -10.82
C GLU A 50 -3.68 7.63 -9.87
N GLY A 51 -3.40 7.73 -8.57
CA GLY A 51 -4.33 7.34 -7.53
C GLY A 51 -4.49 5.83 -7.29
N MET A 52 -3.62 4.94 -7.80
CA MET A 52 -3.71 3.49 -7.50
C MET A 52 -3.19 3.16 -6.09
N GLY A 53 -2.09 3.77 -5.69
CA GLY A 53 -1.49 3.53 -4.38
C GLY A 53 -0.11 4.15 -4.23
N ALA A 54 0.46 3.99 -3.04
CA ALA A 54 1.81 4.47 -2.73
C ALA A 54 2.64 3.35 -2.09
N VAL A 55 3.91 3.23 -2.48
CA VAL A 55 4.80 2.18 -1.96
C VAL A 55 5.73 2.75 -0.90
N THR A 56 5.81 2.09 0.24
CA THR A 56 6.77 2.40 1.32
C THR A 56 7.69 1.20 1.52
N THR A 57 9.00 1.41 1.38
CA THR A 57 9.98 0.39 1.71
C THR A 57 10.14 0.34 3.23
N LEU A 58 9.76 -0.78 3.85
CA LEU A 58 9.90 -0.99 5.29
C LEU A 58 11.30 -1.53 5.64
N ASP A 59 11.85 -2.41 4.78
CA ASP A 59 13.19 -2.97 4.91
C ASP A 59 13.85 -3.03 3.53
N ARG A 60 14.85 -2.16 3.30
CA ARG A 60 15.57 -2.10 2.03
C ARG A 60 16.49 -3.30 1.82
N GLU A 61 17.10 -3.82 2.89
CA GLU A 61 18.09 -4.88 2.79
C GLU A 61 17.44 -6.22 2.47
N ARG A 62 16.32 -6.50 3.13
CA ARG A 62 15.57 -7.75 2.99
C ARG A 62 14.48 -7.67 1.91
N GLY A 63 14.15 -6.47 1.47
CA GLY A 63 13.18 -6.24 0.40
C GLY A 63 11.72 -6.24 0.85
N LEU A 64 11.43 -5.74 2.06
CA LEU A 64 10.07 -5.61 2.58
C LEU A 64 9.44 -4.30 2.11
N VAL A 65 8.29 -4.38 1.47
CA VAL A 65 7.51 -3.22 1.04
C VAL A 65 6.08 -3.29 1.56
N MET A 66 5.53 -2.12 1.87
CA MET A 66 4.11 -1.89 2.12
C MET A 66 3.53 -1.10 0.95
N VAL A 67 2.42 -1.57 0.40
CA VAL A 67 1.63 -0.85 -0.60
C VAL A 67 0.37 -0.34 0.07
N ARG A 68 0.20 0.99 0.11
CA ARG A 68 -1.07 1.61 0.49
C ARG A 68 -1.92 1.68 -0.76
N VAL A 69 -2.99 0.91 -0.80
CA VAL A 69 -3.85 0.79 -1.97
C VAL A 69 -5.01 1.76 -1.83
N ALA A 70 -5.18 2.60 -2.83
CA ALA A 70 -6.33 3.48 -2.87
C ALA A 70 -7.64 2.67 -2.89
N PRO A 71 -8.72 3.20 -2.31
CA PRO A 71 -9.97 2.46 -2.28
C PRO A 71 -10.47 2.10 -3.67
N GLY A 72 -10.91 0.85 -3.86
CA GLY A 72 -11.35 0.33 -5.16
C GLY A 72 -10.23 -0.12 -6.09
N CYS A 73 -8.95 0.04 -5.71
CA CYS A 73 -7.81 -0.34 -6.53
C CYS A 73 -7.15 -1.68 -6.12
N LEU A 74 -7.71 -2.41 -5.13
CA LEU A 74 -7.12 -3.64 -4.61
C LEU A 74 -6.80 -4.66 -5.70
N ALA A 75 -7.81 -5.04 -6.49
CA ALA A 75 -7.67 -6.03 -7.55
C ALA A 75 -6.62 -5.61 -8.59
N LEU A 76 -6.57 -4.32 -8.93
CA LEU A 76 -5.60 -3.80 -9.88
C LEU A 76 -4.16 -3.88 -9.37
N VAL A 77 -3.94 -3.61 -8.07
CA VAL A 77 -2.63 -3.79 -7.45
C VAL A 77 -2.22 -5.26 -7.41
N GLU A 78 -3.16 -6.16 -7.13
CA GLU A 78 -2.91 -7.61 -7.16
C GLU A 78 -2.57 -8.10 -8.58
N GLU A 79 -3.24 -7.58 -9.61
CA GLU A 79 -2.92 -7.87 -11.01
C GLU A 79 -1.52 -7.39 -11.40
N VAL A 80 -1.14 -6.17 -11.01
CA VAL A 80 0.21 -5.63 -11.24
C VAL A 80 1.26 -6.49 -10.52
N ALA A 81 1.00 -6.87 -9.27
CA ALA A 81 1.88 -7.74 -8.50
C ALA A 81 2.04 -9.12 -9.16
N ALA A 82 0.96 -9.71 -9.68
CA ALA A 82 1.02 -10.98 -10.39
C ALA A 82 1.78 -10.88 -11.72
N ALA A 83 1.63 -9.76 -12.45
CA ALA A 83 2.25 -9.55 -13.75
C ALA A 83 3.78 -9.36 -13.70
N LEU A 84 4.34 -8.96 -12.55
CA LEU A 84 5.79 -8.83 -12.35
C LEU A 84 6.54 -10.18 -12.42
N GLY A 85 5.82 -11.30 -12.27
CA GLY A 85 6.34 -12.64 -12.51
C GLY A 85 7.52 -13.04 -11.62
N ASP A 86 8.22 -14.10 -12.03
CA ASP A 86 9.26 -14.76 -11.23
C ASP A 86 10.47 -13.86 -10.92
N GLY A 87 10.73 -12.84 -11.74
CA GLY A 87 11.86 -11.91 -11.56
C GLY A 87 11.74 -11.04 -10.30
N ALA A 88 10.51 -10.73 -9.87
CA ALA A 88 10.27 -9.91 -8.69
C ALA A 88 10.24 -10.70 -7.37
N SER A 89 10.08 -12.04 -7.45
CA SER A 89 9.94 -12.91 -6.28
C SER A 89 8.99 -12.32 -5.24
N LEU A 90 7.82 -11.86 -5.69
CA LEU A 90 6.79 -11.25 -4.86
C LEU A 90 6.14 -12.29 -3.96
N VAL A 91 6.36 -12.20 -2.65
CA VAL A 91 5.72 -13.07 -1.66
C VAL A 91 4.83 -12.23 -0.76
N PRO A 92 3.50 -12.43 -0.77
CA PRO A 92 2.59 -11.68 0.08
C PRO A 92 2.81 -12.04 1.55
N LEU A 93 2.59 -11.06 2.43
CA LEU A 93 2.66 -11.22 3.88
C LEU A 93 1.39 -10.68 4.54
N SER A 94 0.99 -11.34 5.62
CA SER A 94 -0.05 -10.81 6.49
C SER A 94 0.49 -9.64 7.33
N ARG A 95 -0.42 -8.72 7.69
CA ARG A 95 -0.13 -7.63 8.63
C ARG A 95 0.48 -8.15 9.95
N ALA A 96 -0.05 -9.25 10.48
CA ALA A 96 0.44 -9.84 11.73
C ALA A 96 1.88 -10.35 11.63
N GLU A 97 2.32 -10.85 10.47
CA GLU A 97 3.72 -11.24 10.26
C GLU A 97 4.63 -10.03 10.26
N VAL A 98 4.24 -8.95 9.57
CA VAL A 98 5.02 -7.70 9.52
C VAL A 98 5.13 -7.03 10.89
N GLU A 99 4.04 -7.02 11.66
CA GLU A 99 4.03 -6.48 13.03
C GLU A 99 4.93 -7.27 13.97
N LYS A 100 4.95 -8.61 13.86
CA LYS A 100 5.88 -9.47 14.62
C LYS A 100 7.34 -9.20 14.29
N MET A 101 7.65 -8.72 13.09
CA MET A 101 8.99 -8.31 12.69
C MET A 101 9.38 -6.91 13.21
N GLY A 102 8.44 -6.20 13.86
CA GLY A 102 8.69 -4.89 14.47
C GLY A 102 8.51 -3.71 13.52
N PHE A 103 7.99 -3.91 12.31
CA PHE A 103 7.72 -2.82 11.37
C PHE A 103 6.34 -2.20 11.60
N SER A 104 6.26 -0.87 11.47
CA SER A 104 4.98 -0.17 11.52
C SER A 104 4.15 -0.49 10.28
N THR A 105 2.91 -0.91 10.51
CA THR A 105 1.90 -1.19 9.47
C THR A 105 0.87 -0.06 9.38
N GLN A 106 1.15 1.08 10.01
CA GLN A 106 0.26 2.22 10.04
C GLN A 106 0.15 2.87 8.65
N LEU A 107 -1.08 3.24 8.29
CA LEU A 107 -1.40 3.82 6.98
C LEU A 107 -1.04 5.32 6.88
N CYS A 108 -0.70 5.98 7.99
CA CYS A 108 -0.31 7.39 8.03
C CYS A 108 1.20 7.54 8.19
N LEU A 109 1.82 8.46 7.45
CA LEU A 109 3.11 9.04 7.83
C LEU A 109 2.85 9.96 9.02
N GLY A 110 3.48 9.67 10.15
CA GLY A 110 3.47 10.55 11.32
C GLY A 110 4.20 11.86 11.06
#